data_AF-A0A2E9LWE8-F1
#
_entry.id   AF-A0A2E9LWE8-F1
#
_cell.length_a   1.000
_cell.length_b   1.000
_cell.length_c   1.000
_cell.angle_alpha   90.00
_cell.angle_beta   90.00
_cell.angle_gamma   90.00
#
_symmetry.space_group_name_H-M   'P 1'
#
loop_
_entity.id
_entity.type
_entity.pdbx_description
1 polymer ?
#
loop_
_entity_poly.entity_id
_entity_poly.type
_entity_poly.pdbx_seq_one_letter_code
_entity_poly.pdbx_strand_id
1 'polypeptide(L)'
;DDPVKVEQLLGLFDERKKAPIDYRRGGVITLFVGVGIYLLGAVSFGNFFEGIGLLVGAIGIGIVIAGYLYPNTGEELNDAVEEFEKR
;
A
#
# COMPACT_ATOMS: atom_id res chain seq x y z
N ASP A 1 -20.74 -1.55 -33.59
CA ASP A 1 -21.54 -1.52 -32.34
C ASP A 1 -21.86 -2.93 -31.89
N ASP A 2 -20.84 -3.69 -31.47
CA ASP A 2 -21.03 -5.03 -30.92
C ASP A 2 -20.95 -4.95 -29.38
N PRO A 3 -22.07 -5.10 -28.66
CA PRO A 3 -22.12 -4.94 -27.20
C PRO A 3 -21.20 -5.95 -26.47
N VAL A 4 -20.96 -7.11 -27.08
CA VAL A 4 -20.10 -8.17 -26.53
C VAL A 4 -18.63 -7.74 -26.39
N LYS A 5 -18.13 -6.90 -27.30
CA LYS A 5 -16.75 -6.37 -27.23
C LYS A 5 -16.59 -5.33 -26.12
N VAL A 6 -17.65 -4.57 -25.85
CA VAL A 6 -17.69 -3.58 -24.76
C VAL A 6 -17.69 -4.29 -23.41
N GLU A 7 -18.42 -5.40 -23.30
CA GLU A 7 -18.50 -6.22 -22.09
C GLU A 7 -17.17 -6.95 -21.78
N GLN A 8 -16.48 -7.45 -22.80
CA GLN A 8 -15.14 -8.03 -22.63
C GLN A 8 -14.09 -6.98 -22.26
N LEU A 9 -14.14 -5.79 -22.84
CA LEU A 9 -13.26 -4.68 -22.45
C LEU A 9 -13.54 -4.23 -21.01
N LEU A 10 -14.81 -4.11 -20.63
CA LEU A 10 -15.23 -3.82 -19.25
C LEU A 10 -14.71 -4.87 -18.26
N GLY A 11 -14.80 -6.17 -18.60
CA GLY A 11 -14.25 -7.26 -17.78
C GLY A 11 -12.73 -7.17 -17.61
N LEU A 12 -12.00 -6.79 -18.69
CA LEU A 12 -10.55 -6.61 -18.64
C LEU A 12 -10.12 -5.40 -17.76
N PHE A 13 -10.98 -4.39 -17.63
CA PHE A 13 -10.78 -3.25 -16.74
C PHE A 13 -11.15 -3.56 -15.28
N ASP A 14 -12.05 -4.53 -15.04
CA ASP A 14 -12.45 -4.98 -13.70
C ASP A 14 -11.41 -5.93 -13.07
N GLU A 15 -10.76 -6.79 -13.88
CA GLU A 15 -9.59 -7.60 -13.47
C GLU A 15 -8.35 -6.76 -13.11
N ARG A 16 -8.35 -5.47 -13.46
CA ARG A 16 -7.32 -4.51 -13.03
C ARG A 16 -7.66 -3.90 -11.66
N LYS A 17 -8.53 -4.52 -10.86
CA LYS A 17 -8.51 -4.36 -9.40
C LYS A 17 -7.12 -4.76 -8.92
N LYS A 18 -6.31 -3.72 -8.75
CA LYS A 18 -4.94 -3.72 -8.26
C LYS A 18 -4.84 -4.72 -7.12
N ALA A 19 -3.88 -5.64 -7.23
CA ALA A 19 -3.43 -6.47 -6.10
C ALA A 19 -3.48 -5.64 -4.80
N PRO A 20 -4.02 -6.19 -3.70
CA PRO A 20 -4.28 -5.42 -2.49
C PRO A 20 -3.03 -4.64 -2.15
N ILE A 21 -3.11 -3.31 -2.25
CA ILE A 21 -1.97 -2.46 -1.93
C ILE A 21 -1.74 -2.69 -0.44
N ASP A 22 -0.69 -3.43 -0.12
CA ASP A 22 -0.39 -3.84 1.24
C ASP A 22 0.21 -2.64 1.99
N TYR A 23 -0.69 -1.76 2.44
CA TYR A 23 -0.35 -0.50 3.09
C TYR A 23 0.54 -0.72 4.32
N ARG A 24 0.44 -1.87 4.99
CA ARG A 24 1.31 -2.20 6.13
C ARG A 24 2.76 -2.38 5.70
N ARG A 25 3.02 -3.17 4.64
CA ARG A 25 4.37 -3.35 4.09
C ARG A 25 4.94 -2.03 3.58
N GLY A 26 4.16 -1.26 2.81
CA GLY A 26 4.60 0.03 2.29
C GLY A 26 4.93 1.05 3.38
N GLY A 27 4.12 1.09 4.44
CA GLY A 27 4.32 1.99 5.58
C GLY A 27 5.57 1.66 6.39
N VAL A 28 5.83 0.37 6.65
CA VAL A 28 7.04 -0.07 7.36
C VAL A 28 8.30 0.27 6.56
N ILE A 29 8.32 0.03 5.25
CA ILE A 29 9.45 0.38 4.39
C ILE A 29 9.72 1.89 4.45
N THR A 30 8.67 2.71 4.33
CA THR A 30 8.77 4.18 4.37
C THR A 30 9.30 4.66 5.73
N LEU A 31 8.85 4.05 6.83
CA LEU A 31 9.35 4.34 8.17
C LEU A 31 10.87 4.09 8.26
N PHE A 32 11.34 2.93 7.80
CA PHE A 32 12.76 2.57 7.83
C PHE A 32 13.61 3.49 6.95
N VAL A 33 13.09 3.91 5.79
CA VAL A 33 13.76 4.92 4.95
C VAL A 33 13.91 6.24 5.72
N GLY A 34 12.86 6.69 6.40
CA GLY A 34 12.93 7.89 7.25
C GLY A 34 13.96 7.79 8.37
N VAL A 35 14.00 6.65 9.08
CA VAL A 35 15.02 6.38 10.11
C VAL A 35 16.43 6.38 9.52
N GLY A 36 16.63 5.78 8.34
CA GLY A 36 17.92 5.78 7.65
C GLY A 36 18.42 7.19 7.31
N ILE A 37 17.52 8.03 6.78
CA ILE A 37 17.84 9.43 6.46
C ILE A 37 18.10 10.24 7.73
N TYR A 38 17.34 10.00 8.80
CA TYR A 38 17.54 10.64 10.11
C TYR A 38 18.93 10.35 10.67
N LEU A 39 19.31 9.07 10.72
CA LEU A 39 20.62 8.62 11.20
C LEU A 39 21.76 9.15 10.32
N LEU A 40 21.56 9.20 9.00
CA LEU A 40 22.51 9.78 8.07
C LEU A 40 22.71 11.29 8.32
N GLY A 41 21.63 12.00 8.61
CA GLY A 41 21.65 13.40 9.05
C GLY A 41 22.45 13.57 10.34
N ALA A 42 22.15 12.75 11.35
CA ALA A 42 22.83 12.80 12.66
C ALA A 42 24.34 12.52 12.57
N VAL A 43 24.79 11.66 11.65
CA VAL A 43 26.21 11.26 11.54
C VAL A 43 27.02 12.21 10.66
N SER A 44 26.49 12.67 9.51
CA SER A 44 27.31 13.32 8.49
C SER A 44 26.77 14.62 7.91
N PHE A 45 25.45 14.77 7.77
CA PHE A 45 24.85 15.85 6.95
C PHE A 45 24.11 16.94 7.75
N GLY A 46 24.02 16.80 9.07
CA GLY A 46 23.43 17.80 9.97
C GLY A 46 21.89 17.86 9.96
N ASN A 47 21.35 18.86 10.66
CA ASN A 47 19.93 18.96 11.02
C ASN A 47 18.95 18.99 9.83
N PHE A 48 19.40 19.38 8.63
CA PHE A 48 18.53 19.41 7.46
C PHE A 48 18.09 18.00 7.03
N PHE A 49 19.03 17.07 6.94
CA PHE A 49 18.73 15.67 6.62
C PHE A 49 18.05 14.96 7.79
N GLU A 50 18.40 15.32 9.02
CA GLU A 50 17.67 14.87 10.20
C GLU A 50 16.17 15.21 10.10
N GLY A 51 15.85 16.45 9.72
CA GLY A 51 14.47 16.90 9.51
C GLY A 51 13.74 16.15 8.39
N ILE A 52 14.42 15.87 7.27
CA ILE A 52 13.84 15.05 6.18
C ILE A 52 13.56 13.63 6.68
N GLY A 53 14.47 13.05 7.46
CA GLY A 53 14.28 11.72 8.05
C GLY A 53 13.06 11.66 8.97
N LEU A 54 12.87 12.65 9.83
CA LEU A 54 11.69 12.76 10.69
C LEU A 54 10.39 12.89 9.87
N LEU A 55 10.41 13.70 8.80
CA LEU A 55 9.25 13.88 7.93
C LEU A 55 8.85 12.56 7.24
N VAL A 56 9.82 11.89 6.63
CA VAL A 56 9.59 10.61 5.94
C VAL A 56 9.16 9.52 6.94
N GLY A 57 9.76 9.51 8.14
CA GLY A 57 9.35 8.62 9.23
C GLY A 57 7.90 8.84 9.65
N ALA A 58 7.48 10.08 9.84
CA ALA A 58 6.10 10.43 10.20
C ALA A 58 5.09 9.98 9.12
N ILE A 59 5.43 10.12 7.84
CA ILE A 59 4.62 9.61 6.73
C ILE A 59 4.51 8.08 6.82
N GLY A 60 5.61 7.38 7.08
CA GLY A 60 5.61 5.93 7.29
C GLY A 60 4.68 5.48 8.41
N ILE A 61 4.70 6.16 9.56
CA ILE A 61 3.77 5.90 10.68
C ILE A 61 2.31 6.04 10.21
N GLY A 62 1.99 7.12 9.50
CA GLY A 62 0.64 7.37 8.97
C GLY A 62 0.16 6.25 8.04
N ILE A 63 1.02 5.76 7.15
CA ILE A 63 0.68 4.68 6.22
C ILE A 63 0.48 3.35 6.97
N VAL A 64 1.31 3.05 7.98
CA VAL A 64 1.10 1.85 8.84
C VAL A 64 -0.25 1.92 9.54
N ILE A 65 -0.57 3.07 10.17
CA ILE A 65 -1.85 3.27 10.86
C ILE A 65 -3.02 3.14 9.86
N ALA A 66 -2.91 3.73 8.67
CA ALA A 66 -3.93 3.61 7.63
C ALA A 66 -4.15 2.15 7.21
N GLY A 67 -3.08 1.34 7.10
CA GLY A 67 -3.18 -0.09 6.80
C GLY A 67 -3.77 -0.94 7.94
N TYR A 68 -3.85 -0.40 9.17
CA TYR A 68 -4.61 -1.03 10.27
C TYR A 68 -6.05 -0.54 10.34
N LEU A 69 -6.30 0.74 10.06
CA LEU A 69 -7.63 1.38 10.15
C LEU A 69 -8.51 1.06 8.93
N TYR A 70 -7.91 0.91 7.76
CA TYR A 70 -8.54 0.46 6.51
C TYR A 70 -7.91 -0.88 6.10
N PRO A 71 -8.17 -1.96 6.85
CA PRO A 71 -7.60 -3.25 6.51
C PRO A 71 -8.25 -3.79 5.22
N ASN A 72 -7.45 -4.34 4.31
CA ASN A 72 -7.88 -4.94 3.03
C ASN A 72 -8.74 -6.22 3.20
N THR A 73 -9.32 -6.46 4.39
CA THR A 73 -10.06 -7.67 4.76
C THR A 73 -11.34 -7.92 3.96
N GLY A 74 -11.74 -7.00 3.08
CA GLY A 74 -12.85 -7.19 2.16
C GLY A 74 -12.55 -8.18 1.02
N GLU A 75 -11.28 -8.34 0.62
CA GLU A 75 -10.92 -9.20 -0.52
C GLU A 75 -10.61 -10.65 -0.09
N GLU A 76 -9.96 -10.87 1.06
CA GLU A 76 -9.63 -12.23 1.53
C GLU A 76 -10.88 -13.07 1.90
N LEU A 77 -11.96 -12.42 2.36
CA LEU A 77 -13.23 -13.10 2.62
C LEU A 77 -13.96 -13.47 1.33
N ASN A 78 -13.87 -12.63 0.29
CA ASN A 78 -14.55 -12.88 -0.98
C ASN A 78 -13.90 -14.04 -1.74
N ASP A 79 -12.56 -14.13 -1.74
CA ASP A 79 -11.83 -15.27 -2.33
C ASP A 79 -12.14 -16.58 -1.59
N ALA A 80 -12.21 -16.55 -0.25
CA ALA A 80 -12.57 -17.74 0.52
C ALA A 80 -14.02 -18.18 0.25
N VAL A 81 -14.96 -17.24 0.14
CA VAL A 81 -16.37 -17.53 -0.20
C VAL A 81 -16.48 -18.05 -1.64
N GLU A 82 -15.75 -17.49 -2.59
CA GLU A 82 -15.75 -17.92 -3.99
C GLU A 82 -15.12 -19.32 -4.18
N GLU A 83 -14.11 -19.67 -3.38
CA GLU A 83 -13.55 -21.03 -3.34
C GLU A 83 -14.51 -22.04 -2.67
N PHE A 84 -15.32 -21.60 -1.70
CA PHE A 84 -16.38 -22.41 -1.09
C PHE A 84 -17.61 -22.58 -2.01
N GLU A 85 -17.97 -21.58 -2.83
CA GLU A 85 -19.07 -21.67 -3.80
C GLU A 85 -18.73 -22.48 -5.06
N LYS A 86 -17.44 -22.59 -5.41
CA LYS A 86 -16.96 -23.45 -6.51
C LYS A 86 -16.82 -24.94 -6.13
N ARG A 87 -17.02 -25.30 -4.85
CA ARG A 87 -17.11 -26.69 -4.36
C ARG A 87 -18.54 -27.17 -4.26
#